data_AF-A0A923J347-F1
#
_entry.id   AF-A0A923J347-F1
#
_cell.length_a   1.000
_cell.length_b   1.000
_cell.length_c   1.000
_cell.angle_alpha   90.00
_cell.angle_beta   90.00
_cell.angle_gamma   90.00
#
_symmetry.space_group_name_H-M   'P 1'
#
loop_
_entity.id
_entity.type
_entity.pdbx_description
1 polymer ?
#
loop_
_entity_poly.entity_id
_entity_poly.type
_entity_poly.pdbx_seq_one_letter_code
_entity_poly.pdbx_strand_id
1 'polypeptide(L)'
;MSDNKEQGKIYRRDTLLRNTKLKKKDAKNRKKSACVNFRVTPEEKEIIFNRIRLSGLKIQDYVAQSCMYNQISVVGNIKTFDAIRNEMKTIDEHLMSLKSVDELELEKLESLRMILEILDGFYKNCDS
;
A
#
# COMPACT_ATOMS: atom_id res chain seq x y z
N MET A 1 32.12 -9.45 -53.88
CA MET A 1 31.18 -8.45 -53.36
C MET A 1 30.69 -8.98 -52.03
N SER A 2 31.11 -8.31 -50.98
CA SER A 2 31.09 -8.79 -49.60
C SER A 2 30.14 -7.91 -48.83
N ASP A 3 28.94 -8.39 -48.52
CA ASP A 3 28.00 -7.65 -47.66
C ASP A 3 27.93 -8.28 -46.26
N ASN A 4 28.73 -7.62 -45.44
CA ASN A 4 28.85 -7.56 -44.00
C ASN A 4 27.59 -7.95 -43.20
N LYS A 5 27.71 -9.03 -42.43
CA LYS A 5 26.78 -9.38 -41.35
C LYS A 5 27.14 -8.53 -40.13
N GLU A 6 26.60 -7.31 -40.04
CA GLU A 6 26.72 -6.49 -38.83
C GLU A 6 25.99 -7.17 -37.67
N GLN A 7 26.77 -7.86 -36.84
CA GLN A 7 26.36 -8.36 -35.55
C GLN A 7 25.99 -7.15 -34.69
N GLY A 8 24.73 -7.10 -34.22
CA GLY A 8 24.28 -6.09 -33.27
C GLY A 8 25.16 -6.10 -32.03
N LYS A 9 26.05 -5.12 -31.90
CA LYS A 9 26.87 -4.90 -30.70
C LYS A 9 25.92 -4.44 -29.60
N ILE A 10 25.43 -5.39 -28.80
CA ILE A 10 24.78 -5.08 -27.52
C ILE A 10 25.84 -4.36 -26.67
N TYR A 11 25.68 -3.05 -26.53
CA TYR A 11 26.57 -2.21 -25.75
C TYR A 11 26.40 -2.56 -24.26
N ARG A 12 27.13 -3.56 -23.79
CA ARG A 12 27.30 -3.81 -22.35
C ARG A 12 28.27 -2.77 -21.82
N ARG A 13 27.82 -1.93 -20.90
CA ARG A 13 28.73 -1.03 -20.15
C ARG A 13 29.71 -1.89 -19.36
N ASP A 14 31.01 -1.68 -19.57
CA ASP A 14 32.10 -2.39 -18.88
C ASP A 14 32.10 -2.21 -17.36
N THR A 15 31.38 -1.22 -16.83
CA THR A 15 31.23 -1.03 -15.37
C THR A 15 30.35 -2.07 -14.67
N LEU A 16 29.76 -3.03 -15.41
CA LEU A 16 29.15 -4.24 -14.83
C LEU A 16 30.20 -5.36 -14.61
N LEU A 17 31.48 -5.01 -14.49
CA LEU A 17 32.54 -5.90 -14.01
C LEU A 17 32.23 -6.36 -12.59
N ARG A 18 31.62 -7.56 -12.49
CA ARG A 18 31.79 -8.70 -11.57
C ARG A 18 32.15 -8.53 -10.08
N ASN A 19 32.57 -7.36 -9.59
CA ASN A 19 33.06 -7.09 -8.23
C ASN A 19 32.42 -5.85 -7.57
N THR A 20 31.28 -5.35 -8.03
CA THR A 20 30.50 -4.41 -7.22
C THR A 20 29.97 -5.15 -6.00
N LYS A 21 30.58 -4.93 -4.83
CA LYS A 21 29.98 -5.27 -3.53
C LYS A 21 28.53 -4.78 -3.57
N LEU A 22 27.57 -5.70 -3.48
CA LEU A 22 26.16 -5.36 -3.31
C LEU A 22 26.10 -4.37 -2.13
N LYS A 23 25.69 -3.12 -2.41
CA LYS A 23 25.46 -2.15 -1.33
C LYS A 23 24.49 -2.81 -0.36
N LYS A 24 24.93 -2.97 0.90
CA LYS A 24 24.08 -3.51 1.96
C LYS A 24 22.81 -2.66 1.97
N LYS A 25 21.63 -3.30 1.88
CA LYS A 25 20.37 -2.57 1.91
C LYS A 25 20.30 -1.88 3.28
N ASP A 26 20.36 -0.55 3.28
CA ASP A 26 20.15 0.27 4.48
C ASP A 26 18.67 0.18 4.89
N ALA A 27 18.32 -0.92 5.55
CA ALA A 27 16.95 -1.19 6.00
C ALA A 27 16.51 -0.21 7.10
N LYS A 28 17.46 0.35 7.87
CA LYS A 28 17.18 1.15 9.06
C LYS A 28 16.69 2.58 8.79
N ASN A 29 16.95 3.18 7.62
CA ASN A 29 16.62 4.59 7.35
C ASN A 29 15.68 4.82 6.14
N ARG A 30 15.11 3.76 5.56
CA ARG A 30 14.21 3.90 4.40
C ARG A 30 12.75 4.05 4.86
N LYS A 31 12.25 5.29 4.86
CA LYS A 31 10.87 5.63 5.28
C LYS A 31 9.75 4.91 4.51
N LYS A 32 9.95 4.64 3.21
CA LYS A 32 8.98 3.90 2.35
C LYS A 32 9.63 2.62 1.82
N SER A 33 9.76 1.61 2.69
CA SER A 33 10.49 0.35 2.43
C SER A 33 9.63 -0.76 1.81
N ALA A 34 8.31 -0.74 2.02
CA ALA A 34 7.37 -1.72 1.52
C ALA A 34 6.75 -1.33 0.16
N CYS A 35 6.29 -2.32 -0.60
CA CYS A 35 5.63 -2.14 -1.89
C CYS A 35 4.25 -2.83 -1.87
N VAL A 36 3.23 -2.12 -2.34
CA VAL A 36 1.85 -2.63 -2.49
C VAL A 36 1.48 -2.57 -3.97
N ASN A 37 0.96 -3.67 -4.52
CA ASN A 37 0.74 -3.84 -5.96
C ASN A 37 -0.72 -4.19 -6.21
N PHE A 38 -1.33 -3.57 -7.23
CA PHE A 38 -2.72 -3.84 -7.63
C PHE A 38 -2.79 -4.28 -9.09
N ARG A 39 -3.79 -5.10 -9.41
CA ARG A 39 -4.19 -5.42 -10.78
C ARG A 39 -5.48 -4.68 -11.07
N VAL A 40 -5.53 -3.99 -12.20
CA VAL A 40 -6.67 -3.17 -12.64
C VAL A 40 -6.91 -3.39 -14.12
N THR A 41 -8.13 -3.12 -14.59
CA THR A 41 -8.43 -3.11 -16.02
C THR A 41 -7.80 -1.89 -16.70
N PRO A 42 -7.69 -1.88 -18.05
CA PRO A 42 -7.20 -0.72 -18.78
C PRO A 42 -8.02 0.55 -18.52
N GLU A 43 -9.33 0.43 -18.43
CA GLU A 43 -10.25 1.57 -18.20
C GLU A 43 -10.05 2.15 -16.79
N GLU A 44 -9.96 1.29 -15.77
CA GLU A 44 -9.67 1.69 -14.40
C GLU A 44 -8.33 2.40 -14.29
N LYS A 45 -7.31 1.90 -14.99
CA LYS A 45 -5.99 2.52 -15.05
C LYS A 45 -6.09 3.96 -15.57
N GLU A 46 -6.76 4.18 -16.69
CA GLU A 46 -6.91 5.54 -17.27
C GLU A 46 -7.60 6.50 -16.30
N ILE A 47 -8.66 6.05 -15.62
CA ILE A 47 -9.36 6.86 -14.60
C ILE A 47 -8.41 7.23 -13.46
N ILE A 48 -7.64 6.27 -12.95
CA ILE A 48 -6.68 6.51 -11.86
C ILE A 48 -5.60 7.51 -12.28
N PHE A 49 -5.00 7.33 -13.45
CA PHE A 49 -3.93 8.22 -13.94
C PHE A 49 -4.44 9.63 -14.24
N ASN A 50 -5.67 9.78 -14.74
CA ASN A 50 -6.30 11.09 -14.91
C ASN A 50 -6.52 11.80 -13.57
N ARG A 51 -7.00 11.09 -12.54
CA ARG A 51 -7.14 11.65 -11.19
C ARG A 51 -5.80 12.07 -10.59
N ILE A 52 -4.76 11.24 -10.75
CA ILE A 52 -3.39 11.58 -10.32
C ILE A 52 -2.93 12.85 -11.01
N ARG A 53 -3.09 12.94 -12.34
CA ARG A 53 -2.69 14.11 -13.12
C ARG A 53 -3.41 15.38 -12.66
N LEU A 54 -4.72 15.31 -12.42
CA LEU A 54 -5.52 16.43 -11.95
C LEU A 54 -5.17 16.86 -10.52
N SER A 55 -4.78 15.91 -9.66
CA SER A 55 -4.38 16.20 -8.28
C SER A 55 -3.02 16.90 -8.18
N GLY A 56 -2.19 16.85 -9.22
CA GLY A 56 -0.81 17.37 -9.20
C GLY A 56 0.15 16.60 -8.28
N LEU A 57 -0.32 15.54 -7.62
CA LEU A 57 0.50 14.72 -6.73
C LEU A 57 1.33 13.70 -7.52
N LYS A 58 2.46 13.30 -6.92
CA LYS A 58 3.20 12.12 -7.40
C LYS A 58 2.34 10.88 -7.19
N ILE A 59 2.45 9.92 -8.11
CA ILE A 59 1.71 8.63 -8.06
C ILE A 59 1.78 8.00 -6.66
N GLN A 60 2.97 7.93 -6.07
CA GLN A 60 3.16 7.32 -4.76
C GLN A 60 2.41 8.05 -3.63
N ASP A 61 2.36 9.38 -3.68
CA ASP A 61 1.71 10.18 -2.63
C ASP A 61 0.19 10.18 -2.82
N TYR A 62 -0.29 10.25 -4.06
CA TYR A 62 -1.71 10.10 -4.38
C TYR A 62 -2.23 8.74 -3.92
N VAL A 63 -1.58 7.64 -4.29
CA VAL A 63 -2.04 6.29 -3.93
C VAL A 63 -1.95 6.08 -2.42
N ALA A 64 -0.89 6.54 -1.76
CA ALA A 64 -0.77 6.43 -0.31
C ALA A 64 -1.89 7.20 0.42
N GLN A 65 -2.13 8.46 0.05
CA GLN A 65 -3.19 9.27 0.67
C GLN A 65 -4.59 8.72 0.35
N SER A 66 -4.81 8.31 -0.90
CA SER A 66 -6.07 7.72 -1.33
C SER A 66 -6.35 6.40 -0.62
N CYS A 67 -5.33 5.58 -0.31
CA CYS A 67 -5.54 4.36 0.47
C CYS A 67 -5.72 4.62 1.97
N MET A 68 -5.08 5.65 2.53
CA MET A 68 -5.15 5.95 3.96
C MET A 68 -6.39 6.74 4.38
N TYR A 69 -6.94 7.59 3.50
CA TYR A 69 -7.95 8.58 3.87
C TYR A 69 -9.26 8.49 3.07
N ASN A 70 -9.41 7.49 2.19
CA ASN A 70 -10.68 7.29 1.48
C ASN A 70 -11.70 6.57 2.36
N GLN A 71 -12.96 6.98 2.24
CA GLN A 71 -14.11 6.27 2.79
C GLN A 71 -14.24 4.89 2.13
N ILE A 72 -14.15 3.84 2.94
CA ILE A 72 -14.23 2.45 2.46
C ILE A 72 -15.71 2.05 2.41
N SER A 73 -16.26 1.86 1.21
CA SER A 73 -17.56 1.20 1.03
C SER A 73 -17.35 -0.30 0.94
N VAL A 74 -17.54 -1.02 2.06
CA VAL A 74 -17.41 -2.48 2.10
C VAL A 74 -18.77 -3.12 1.81
N VAL A 75 -18.82 -4.00 0.81
CA VAL A 75 -19.97 -4.90 0.60
C VAL A 75 -19.75 -6.17 1.41
N GLY A 76 -20.77 -6.60 2.15
CA GLY A 76 -20.67 -7.65 3.18
C GLY A 76 -20.05 -8.94 2.66
N ASN A 77 -18.92 -9.35 3.26
CA ASN A 77 -18.20 -10.59 2.95
C ASN A 77 -17.74 -11.25 4.26
N ILE A 78 -18.02 -12.55 4.43
CA ILE A 78 -17.69 -13.32 5.64
C ILE A 78 -16.21 -13.16 6.04
N LYS A 79 -15.29 -13.16 5.07
CA LYS A 79 -13.85 -12.99 5.33
C LYS A 79 -13.51 -11.62 5.93
N THR A 80 -14.30 -10.59 5.61
CA THR A 80 -14.10 -9.25 6.17
C THR A 80 -14.52 -9.22 7.64
N PHE A 81 -15.66 -9.83 7.98
CA PHE A 81 -16.10 -9.93 9.37
C PHE A 81 -15.12 -10.75 10.22
N ASP A 82 -14.53 -11.81 9.67
CA ASP A 82 -13.51 -12.59 10.37
C ASP A 82 -12.22 -11.77 10.61
N ALA A 83 -11.77 -11.00 9.61
CA ALA A 83 -10.62 -10.12 9.76
C ALA A 83 -10.87 -9.03 10.81
N ILE A 84 -12.04 -8.36 10.76
CA ILE A 84 -12.46 -7.37 11.74
C ILE A 84 -12.50 -7.97 13.14
N ARG A 85 -13.09 -9.16 13.31
CA ARG A 85 -13.16 -9.85 14.60
C ARG A 85 -11.78 -10.15 15.17
N ASN A 86 -10.85 -10.61 14.33
CA ASN A 86 -9.50 -10.94 14.77
C ASN A 86 -8.71 -9.69 15.19
N GLU A 87 -8.76 -8.62 14.38
CA GLU A 87 -8.12 -7.35 14.75
C GLU A 87 -8.73 -6.76 16.02
N MET A 88 -10.05 -6.83 16.18
CA MET A 88 -10.72 -6.34 17.38
C MET A 88 -10.29 -7.10 18.64
N LYS A 89 -10.05 -8.43 18.55
CA LYS A 89 -9.47 -9.21 19.66
C LYS A 89 -8.06 -8.74 20.01
N THR A 90 -7.23 -8.50 19.00
CA THR A 90 -5.86 -8.01 19.22
C THR A 90 -5.87 -6.62 19.85
N ILE A 91 -6.79 -5.75 19.45
CA ILE A 91 -6.97 -4.43 20.06
C ILE A 91 -7.45 -4.57 21.51
N ASP A 92 -8.42 -5.44 21.78
CA ASP A 92 -8.96 -5.71 23.14
C ASP A 92 -7.88 -6.22 24.09
N GLU A 93 -7.11 -7.23 23.67
CA GLU A 93 -5.96 -7.75 24.43
C GLU A 93 -4.92 -6.67 24.71
N HIS A 94 -4.63 -5.82 23.73
CA HIS A 94 -3.71 -4.71 23.90
C HIS A 94 -4.25 -3.71 24.92
N LEU A 95 -5.49 -3.24 24.79
CA LEU A 95 -6.13 -2.31 25.72
C LEU A 95 -6.16 -2.83 27.15
N MET A 96 -6.46 -4.12 27.33
CA MET A 96 -6.49 -4.77 28.65
C MET A 96 -5.10 -4.91 29.28
N SER A 97 -4.03 -4.85 28.49
CA SER A 97 -2.64 -4.92 28.97
C SER A 97 -2.03 -3.58 29.37
N LEU A 98 -2.65 -2.46 28.95
CA LEU A 98 -2.12 -1.12 29.20
C LEU A 98 -2.29 -0.71 30.66
N LYS A 99 -1.29 -0.03 31.19
CA LYS A 99 -1.32 0.52 32.56
C LYS A 99 -1.64 2.01 32.57
N SER A 100 -1.43 2.69 31.44
CA SER A 100 -1.73 4.10 31.25
C SER A 100 -2.10 4.40 29.79
N VAL A 101 -2.79 5.51 29.56
CA VAL A 101 -3.24 5.94 28.21
C VAL A 101 -2.06 6.32 27.30
N ASP A 102 -0.93 6.71 27.88
CA ASP A 102 0.27 7.12 27.12
C ASP A 102 1.00 5.95 26.45
N GLU A 103 0.68 4.72 26.82
CA GLU A 103 1.25 3.48 26.25
C GLU A 103 0.51 3.03 24.97
N LEU A 104 -0.53 3.76 24.55
CA LEU A 104 -1.38 3.36 23.44
C LEU A 104 -0.66 3.54 22.09
N GLU A 105 -0.47 2.44 21.37
CA GLU A 105 0.20 2.45 20.07
C GLU A 105 -0.69 3.11 19.00
N LEU A 106 -0.13 4.11 18.29
CA LEU A 106 -0.83 4.81 17.20
C LEU A 106 -1.34 3.85 16.11
N GLU A 107 -0.59 2.79 15.83
CA GLU A 107 -0.99 1.75 14.88
C GLU A 107 -2.30 1.06 15.29
N LYS A 108 -2.49 0.77 16.59
CA LYS A 108 -3.70 0.13 17.12
C LYS A 108 -4.90 1.07 17.10
N LEU A 109 -4.66 2.36 17.37
CA LEU A 109 -5.66 3.41 17.24
C LEU A 109 -6.17 3.57 15.80
N GLU A 110 -5.26 3.60 14.83
CA GLU A 110 -5.63 3.69 13.41
C GLU A 110 -6.40 2.45 12.95
N SER A 111 -5.99 1.25 13.38
CA SER A 111 -6.76 0.01 13.11
C SER A 111 -8.17 0.07 13.71
N LEU A 112 -8.32 0.55 14.96
CA LEU A 112 -9.62 0.71 15.59
C LEU A 112 -10.50 1.73 14.84
N ARG A 113 -9.93 2.88 14.46
CA ARG A 113 -10.61 3.92 13.67
C ARG A 113 -11.10 3.36 12.34
N MET A 114 -10.27 2.59 11.64
CA MET A 114 -10.63 1.93 10.38
C MET A 114 -11.78 0.93 10.55
N ILE A 115 -11.75 0.11 11.61
CA ILE A 115 -12.85 -0.83 11.92
C ILE A 115 -14.16 -0.07 12.15
N LEU A 116 -14.13 1.02 12.90
CA LEU A 116 -15.31 1.84 13.17
C LEU A 116 -15.86 2.50 11.90
N GLU A 117 -15.00 3.03 11.03
CA GLU A 117 -15.41 3.60 9.74
C GLU A 117 -16.05 2.55 8.82
N ILE A 118 -15.52 1.33 8.80
CA ILE A 118 -16.09 0.22 8.03
C ILE A 118 -17.47 -0.18 8.57
N LEU A 119 -17.59 -0.34 9.90
CA LEU A 119 -18.86 -0.67 10.55
C LEU A 119 -19.90 0.44 10.36
N ASP A 120 -19.51 1.70 10.53
CA ASP A 120 -20.37 2.87 10.26
C ASP A 120 -20.84 2.89 8.80
N GLY A 121 -19.96 2.57 7.85
CA GLY A 121 -20.33 2.35 6.45
C GLY A 121 -21.37 1.24 6.27
N PHE A 122 -21.26 0.11 6.98
CA PHE A 122 -22.26 -0.95 6.92
C PHE A 122 -23.63 -0.52 7.44
N TYR A 123 -23.68 0.16 8.58
CA TYR A 123 -24.95 0.55 9.20
C TYR A 123 -25.63 1.71 8.43
N LYS A 124 -24.87 2.70 7.96
CA LYS A 124 -25.42 3.82 7.17
C LYS A 124 -26.02 3.42 5.83
N ASN A 125 -25.46 2.38 5.18
CA ASN A 125 -25.98 1.89 3.90
C ASN A 125 -27.23 0.99 4.04
N CYS A 126 -27.63 0.59 5.26
CA CYS A 126 -28.85 -0.17 5.51
C CYS A 126 -30.08 0.73 5.74
N ASP A 127 -29.89 2.01 6.06
CA ASP A 127 -30.96 2.97 6.36
C ASP A 127 -31.41 3.80 5.13
N SER A 128 -31.14 3.33 3.91
CA SER A 128 -31.55 3.98 2.64
C SER A 128 -32.44 3.09 1.78
#